data_AF-A0A7C7DSN4-F1
#
_entry.id   AF-A0A7C7DSN4-F1
#
_cell.length_a   1.000
_cell.length_b   1.000
_cell.length_c   1.000
_cell.angle_alpha   90.00
_cell.angle_beta   90.00
_cell.angle_gamma   90.00
#
_symmetry.space_group_name_H-M   'P 1'
#
loop_
_entity.id
_entity.type
_entity.pdbx_description
1 polymer ?
#
loop_
_entity_poly.entity_id
_entity_poly.type
_entity_poly.pdbx_seq_one_letter_code
_entity_poly.pdbx_strand_id
1 'polypeptide(L)'
;MLNNIDIANAMTIKLSNELPEMPEFVPGIRRAPNRGFRLSPEQTKIALRNALRYVPEELHEKLAPEFLNELLTRGRIYAYRYRPAGRIYAKPIDEYKGNCLEGKAFQLMIDNNLDFEVALYPYELVTYGETGSVCHNWLQYRLIKKYLEVMTDHQTLVVMSGHPLGLFPSKPDAPRVIITNALMVGMF
;
A
#
# COMPACT_ATOMS: atom_id res chain seq x y z
N MET A 1 -20.27 -20.30 5.48
CA MET A 1 -19.20 -19.29 5.64
C MET A 1 -18.25 -19.45 4.47
N LEU A 2 -17.87 -18.36 3.80
CA LEU A 2 -16.79 -18.40 2.82
C LEU A 2 -15.52 -18.85 3.54
N ASN A 3 -14.84 -19.88 3.04
CA ASN A 3 -13.58 -20.33 3.61
C ASN A 3 -12.40 -19.53 3.00
N ASN A 4 -11.20 -19.66 3.56
CA ASN A 4 -10.03 -18.90 3.08
C ASN A 4 -9.66 -19.24 1.62
N ILE A 5 -10.01 -20.44 1.14
CA ILE A 5 -9.79 -20.85 -0.26
C ILE A 5 -10.73 -20.08 -1.19
N ASP A 6 -11.99 -19.91 -0.80
CA ASP A 6 -12.97 -19.13 -1.58
C ASP A 6 -12.55 -17.66 -1.69
N ILE A 7 -12.05 -17.07 -0.60
CA ILE A 7 -11.53 -15.69 -0.57
C ILE A 7 -10.26 -15.59 -1.45
N ALA A 8 -9.35 -16.55 -1.32
CA ALA A 8 -8.13 -16.58 -2.13
C ALA A 8 -8.43 -16.72 -3.62
N ASN A 9 -9.46 -17.47 -4.00
CA ASN A 9 -9.90 -17.64 -5.38
C ASN A 9 -10.60 -16.38 -5.93
N ALA A 10 -11.33 -15.65 -5.08
CA ALA A 10 -11.96 -14.38 -5.46
C ALA A 10 -10.95 -13.24 -5.65
N MET A 11 -9.81 -13.26 -4.95
CA MET A 11 -8.75 -12.27 -5.10
C MET A 11 -7.90 -12.55 -6.35
N THR A 12 -8.30 -12.04 -7.51
CA THR A 12 -7.59 -12.27 -8.78
C THR A 12 -6.28 -11.48 -8.92
N ILE A 13 -6.12 -10.39 -8.17
CA ILE A 13 -4.93 -9.53 -8.20
C ILE A 13 -4.19 -9.68 -6.88
N LYS A 14 -2.97 -10.23 -6.95
CA LYS A 14 -2.11 -10.52 -5.80
C LYS A 14 -0.68 -10.04 -6.03
N LEU A 15 0.09 -9.93 -4.95
CA LEU A 15 1.55 -9.81 -5.03
C LEU A 15 2.16 -11.16 -5.43
N SER A 16 3.32 -11.12 -6.09
CA SER A 16 4.05 -12.33 -6.46
C SER A 16 4.56 -13.05 -5.21
N ASN A 17 4.85 -14.35 -5.36
CA ASN A 17 5.54 -15.17 -4.37
C ASN A 17 7.07 -14.98 -4.40
N GLU A 18 7.57 -14.08 -5.24
CA GLU A 18 8.97 -13.69 -5.26
C GLU A 18 9.26 -12.70 -4.13
N LEU A 19 10.24 -13.04 -3.29
CA LEU A 19 10.69 -12.16 -2.22
C LEU A 19 11.60 -11.06 -2.83
N PRO A 20 11.20 -9.77 -2.81
CA PRO A 20 12.03 -8.71 -3.35
C PRO A 20 13.29 -8.52 -2.50
N GLU A 21 14.36 -8.01 -3.11
CA GLU A 21 15.52 -7.53 -2.35
C GLU A 21 15.15 -6.32 -1.48
N MET A 22 15.89 -6.13 -0.38
CA MET A 22 15.68 -4.98 0.49
C MET A 22 16.25 -3.72 -0.20
N PRO A 23 15.44 -2.70 -0.49
CA PRO A 23 15.94 -1.50 -1.16
C PRO A 23 16.80 -0.66 -0.21
N GLU A 24 17.77 0.04 -0.79
CA GLU A 24 18.62 0.98 -0.04
C GLU A 24 17.87 2.25 0.38
N PHE A 25 18.31 2.81 1.50
CA PHE A 25 17.85 4.10 2.00
C PHE A 25 18.97 5.12 1.83
N VAL A 26 18.70 6.16 1.02
CA VAL A 26 19.63 7.24 0.77
C VAL A 26 19.80 8.06 2.06
N PRO A 27 21.04 8.24 2.56
CA PRO A 27 21.31 9.07 3.73
C PRO A 27 20.84 10.52 3.52
N GLY A 28 20.48 11.20 4.61
CA GLY A 28 20.07 12.61 4.58
C GLY A 28 18.61 12.85 4.16
N ILE A 29 17.93 11.86 3.59
CA ILE A 29 16.49 11.94 3.35
C ILE A 29 15.74 11.79 4.68
N ARG A 30 14.80 12.70 4.92
CA ARG A 30 14.02 12.76 6.16
C ARG A 30 13.20 11.47 6.37
N ARG A 31 13.15 11.01 7.62
CA ARG A 31 12.44 9.78 8.05
C ARG A 31 11.41 10.09 9.13
N ALA A 32 10.27 9.39 9.11
CA ALA A 32 9.26 9.57 10.14
C ALA A 32 9.82 9.16 11.52
N PRO A 33 9.48 9.90 12.58
CA PRO A 33 9.89 9.54 13.93
C PRO A 33 9.30 8.18 14.35
N ASN A 34 9.98 7.48 15.26
CA ASN A 34 9.44 6.27 15.86
C ASN A 34 8.12 6.59 16.59
N ARG A 35 7.05 5.84 16.30
CA ARG A 35 5.73 6.01 16.94
C ARG A 35 5.60 5.28 18.27
N GLY A 36 6.64 4.55 18.68
CA GLY A 36 6.67 3.72 19.87
C GLY A 36 5.92 2.41 19.68
N PHE A 37 6.37 1.38 20.37
CA PHE A 37 5.67 0.09 20.43
C PHE A 37 4.88 0.00 21.74
N ARG A 38 3.55 0.00 21.64
CA ARG A 38 2.63 -0.03 22.80
C ARG A 38 1.58 -1.15 22.72
N LEU A 39 1.71 -2.03 21.72
CA LEU A 39 0.73 -3.08 21.48
C LEU A 39 0.92 -4.22 22.49
N SER A 40 -0.19 -4.80 22.94
CA SER A 40 -0.16 -6.06 23.68
C SER A 40 0.34 -7.21 22.79
N PRO A 41 0.73 -8.36 23.35
CA PRO A 41 1.11 -9.54 22.55
C PRO A 41 0.02 -9.96 21.56
N GLU A 42 -1.26 -9.92 21.95
CA GLU A 42 -2.37 -10.28 21.07
C GLU A 42 -2.61 -9.23 19.98
N GLN A 43 -2.53 -7.93 20.31
CA GLN A 43 -2.61 -6.86 19.30
C GLN A 43 -1.45 -6.93 18.31
N THR A 44 -0.27 -7.33 18.77
CA THR A 44 0.92 -7.52 17.93
C THR A 44 0.72 -8.65 16.93
N LYS A 45 0.18 -9.80 17.38
CA LYS A 45 -0.19 -10.91 16.49
C LYS A 45 -1.20 -10.48 15.44
N ILE A 46 -2.21 -9.69 15.82
CA ILE A 46 -3.22 -9.16 14.89
C ILE A 46 -2.58 -8.20 13.87
N ALA A 47 -1.70 -7.29 14.31
CA ALA A 47 -1.00 -6.36 13.43
C ALA A 47 -0.16 -7.09 12.38
N LEU A 48 0.56 -8.15 12.79
CA LEU A 48 1.33 -9.01 11.89
C LEU A 48 0.43 -9.73 10.89
N ARG A 49 -0.66 -10.38 11.36
CA ARG A 49 -1.64 -11.04 10.46
C ARG A 49 -2.22 -10.07 9.44
N ASN A 50 -2.53 -8.85 9.86
CA ASN A 50 -3.08 -7.81 8.98
C ASN A 50 -2.09 -7.34 7.90
N ALA A 51 -0.79 -7.35 8.18
CA ALA A 51 0.23 -7.07 7.17
C ALA A 51 0.47 -8.28 6.26
N LEU A 52 0.57 -9.47 6.83
CA LEU A 52 0.85 -10.72 6.12
C LEU A 52 -0.27 -11.13 5.15
N ARG A 53 -1.52 -10.68 5.35
CA ARG A 53 -2.64 -10.96 4.44
C ARG A 53 -2.40 -10.52 2.99
N TYR A 54 -1.45 -9.60 2.75
CA TYR A 54 -1.16 -9.07 1.42
C TYR A 54 -0.11 -9.90 0.65
N VAL A 55 0.58 -10.82 1.32
CA VAL A 55 1.69 -11.59 0.76
C VAL A 55 1.36 -13.09 0.78
N PRO A 56 1.85 -13.87 -0.20
CA PRO A 56 1.67 -15.31 -0.21
C PRO A 56 2.21 -15.99 1.06
N GLU A 57 1.54 -17.05 1.51
CA GLU A 57 1.84 -17.74 2.78
C GLU A 57 3.27 -18.28 2.82
N GLU A 58 3.82 -18.66 1.68
CA GLU A 58 5.19 -19.18 1.55
C GLU A 58 6.26 -18.13 1.94
N LEU A 59 5.90 -16.85 1.94
CA LEU A 59 6.79 -15.76 2.35
C LEU A 59 6.64 -15.38 3.83
N HIS A 60 5.64 -15.91 4.54
CA HIS A 60 5.32 -15.47 5.91
C HIS A 60 6.45 -15.74 6.89
N GLU A 61 7.12 -16.88 6.78
CA GLU A 61 8.24 -17.25 7.67
C GLU A 61 9.38 -16.22 7.59
N LYS A 62 9.66 -15.69 6.39
CA LYS A 62 10.72 -14.70 6.17
C LYS A 62 10.27 -13.27 6.53
N LEU A 63 9.03 -12.93 6.23
CA LEU A 63 8.52 -11.56 6.37
C LEU A 63 8.01 -11.25 7.78
N ALA A 64 7.52 -12.23 8.53
CA ALA A 64 6.98 -11.99 9.87
C ALA A 64 8.05 -11.41 10.83
N PRO A 65 9.30 -11.91 10.88
CA PRO A 65 10.36 -11.30 11.69
C PRO A 65 10.70 -9.87 11.25
N GLU A 66 10.71 -9.59 9.95
CA GLU A 66 10.98 -8.24 9.42
C GLU A 66 9.88 -7.26 9.82
N PHE A 67 8.62 -7.63 9.64
CA PHE A 67 7.48 -6.82 10.03
C PHE A 67 7.42 -6.61 11.54
N LEU A 68 7.76 -7.63 12.34
CA LEU A 68 7.87 -7.49 13.79
C LEU A 68 8.97 -6.50 14.15
N ASN A 69 10.14 -6.59 13.52
CA ASN A 69 11.24 -5.65 13.76
C ASN A 69 10.85 -4.21 13.39
N GLU A 70 10.17 -4.00 12.26
CA GLU A 70 9.63 -2.67 11.90
C GLU A 70 8.65 -2.17 12.96
N LEU A 71 7.73 -3.02 13.42
CA LEU A 71 6.75 -2.68 14.44
C LEU A 71 7.43 -2.30 15.77
N LEU A 72 8.46 -3.02 16.19
CA LEU A 72 9.21 -2.75 17.43
C LEU A 72 10.06 -1.46 17.33
N THR A 73 10.73 -1.25 16.20
CA THR A 73 11.71 -0.15 16.05
C THR A 73 11.11 1.14 15.50
N ARG A 74 9.96 1.07 14.82
CA ARG A 74 9.28 2.20 14.19
C ARG A 74 7.87 2.45 14.73
N GLY A 75 7.29 1.49 15.44
CA GLY A 75 5.89 1.53 15.90
C GLY A 75 4.87 1.24 14.79
N ARG A 76 5.32 0.86 13.58
CA ARG A 76 4.48 0.58 12.40
C ARG A 76 5.15 -0.45 11.49
N ILE A 77 4.33 -1.17 10.72
CA ILE A 77 4.78 -2.05 9.64
C ILE A 77 4.61 -1.29 8.32
N TYR A 78 5.71 -0.80 7.77
CA TYR A 78 5.76 -0.15 6.45
C TYR A 78 6.00 -1.17 5.33
N ALA A 79 6.51 -2.35 5.66
CA ALA A 79 6.95 -3.39 4.72
C ALA A 79 8.02 -2.87 3.75
N TYR A 80 9.10 -2.32 4.29
CA TYR A 80 10.14 -1.62 3.51
C TYR A 80 10.69 -2.42 2.33
N ARG A 81 10.79 -3.75 2.47
CA ARG A 81 11.21 -4.66 1.39
C ARG A 81 10.38 -4.51 0.12
N TYR A 82 9.10 -4.13 0.24
CA TYR A 82 8.19 -3.96 -0.89
C TYR A 82 8.21 -2.55 -1.47
N ARG A 83 9.01 -1.63 -0.93
CA ARG A 83 9.20 -0.31 -1.53
C ARG A 83 9.93 -0.44 -2.88
N PRO A 84 9.52 0.28 -3.95
CA PRO A 84 10.33 0.40 -5.16
C PRO A 84 11.70 1.04 -4.87
N ALA A 85 12.78 0.47 -5.42
CA ALA A 85 14.11 1.06 -5.31
C ALA A 85 14.20 2.43 -6.02
N GLY A 86 15.09 3.30 -5.56
CA GLY A 86 15.33 4.62 -6.16
C GLY A 86 14.26 5.67 -5.82
N ARG A 87 14.39 6.87 -6.39
CA ARG A 87 13.43 7.97 -6.21
C ARG A 87 12.11 7.63 -6.91
N ILE A 88 10.99 7.82 -6.20
CA ILE A 88 9.65 7.85 -6.80
C ILE A 88 9.39 9.32 -7.17
N TYR A 89 8.80 9.55 -8.34
CA TYR A 89 8.41 10.87 -8.82
C TYR A 89 7.41 10.70 -9.97
N ALA A 90 6.60 11.73 -10.22
CA ALA A 90 5.64 11.71 -11.33
C ALA A 90 6.38 11.76 -12.68
N LYS A 91 6.02 10.82 -13.56
CA LYS A 91 6.58 10.70 -14.91
C LYS A 91 5.61 11.26 -15.97
N PRO A 92 6.05 11.46 -17.21
CA PRO A 92 5.16 11.58 -18.35
C PRO A 92 4.09 10.48 -18.37
N ILE A 93 2.85 10.84 -18.69
CA ILE A 93 1.67 9.96 -18.55
C ILE A 93 1.77 8.69 -19.42
N ASP A 94 2.49 8.76 -20.52
CA ASP A 94 2.75 7.69 -21.48
C ASP A 94 3.74 6.63 -20.95
N GLU A 95 4.56 6.94 -19.94
CA GLU A 95 5.44 5.97 -19.27
C GLU A 95 4.68 5.05 -18.30
N TYR A 96 3.44 5.40 -17.94
CA TYR A 96 2.62 4.58 -17.06
C TYR A 96 1.92 3.46 -17.84
N LYS A 97 2.00 2.24 -17.29
CA LYS A 97 1.23 1.08 -17.73
C LYS A 97 -0.22 1.23 -17.25
N GLY A 98 -1.17 0.83 -18.09
CA GLY A 98 -2.60 0.97 -17.77
C GLY A 98 -3.48 0.71 -18.98
N ASN A 99 -4.66 0.13 -18.76
CA ASN A 99 -5.68 -0.10 -19.80
C ASN A 99 -6.59 1.13 -20.02
N CYS A 100 -6.58 2.12 -19.13
CA CYS A 100 -7.28 3.39 -19.28
C CYS A 100 -6.40 4.58 -18.85
N LEU A 101 -6.71 5.78 -19.35
CA LEU A 101 -5.93 6.99 -19.09
C LEU A 101 -6.02 7.40 -17.62
N GLU A 102 -7.19 7.28 -17.03
CA GLU A 102 -7.45 7.66 -15.64
C GLU A 102 -6.67 6.80 -14.66
N GLY A 103 -6.57 5.49 -14.91
CA GLY A 103 -5.74 4.59 -14.10
C GLY A 103 -4.27 5.02 -14.08
N LYS A 104 -3.73 5.39 -15.25
CA LYS A 104 -2.39 5.96 -15.38
C LYS A 104 -2.25 7.28 -14.63
N ALA A 105 -3.23 8.17 -14.77
CA ALA A 105 -3.23 9.48 -14.12
C ALA A 105 -3.27 9.35 -12.59
N PHE A 106 -4.03 8.41 -12.05
CA PHE A 106 -4.01 8.13 -10.61
C PHE A 106 -2.64 7.64 -10.12
N GLN A 107 -1.98 6.75 -10.87
CA GLN A 107 -0.61 6.32 -10.50
C GLN A 107 0.38 7.49 -10.54
N LEU A 108 0.29 8.36 -11.56
CA LEU A 108 1.09 9.58 -11.64
C LEU A 108 0.92 10.46 -10.40
N MET A 109 -0.33 10.70 -9.99
CA MET A 109 -0.61 11.53 -8.81
C MET A 109 -0.17 10.87 -7.50
N ILE A 110 -0.23 9.54 -7.39
CA ILE A 110 0.34 8.79 -6.26
C ILE A 110 1.86 8.98 -6.21
N ASP A 111 2.55 8.85 -7.34
CA ASP A 111 4.00 9.02 -7.42
C ASP A 111 4.42 10.45 -7.08
N ASN A 112 3.64 11.47 -7.49
CA ASN A 112 3.83 12.86 -7.07
C ASN A 112 3.76 13.02 -5.55
N ASN A 113 2.73 12.45 -4.90
CA ASN A 113 2.57 12.53 -3.44
C ASN A 113 3.69 11.81 -2.66
N LEU A 114 4.37 10.86 -3.30
CA LEU A 114 5.47 10.09 -2.73
C LEU A 114 6.85 10.54 -3.25
N ASP A 115 6.90 11.64 -3.99
CA ASP A 115 8.15 12.18 -4.48
C ASP A 115 9.04 12.61 -3.31
N PHE A 116 10.34 12.33 -3.41
CA PHE A 116 11.35 12.74 -2.45
C PHE A 116 11.50 14.26 -2.32
N GLU A 117 11.07 15.02 -3.34
CA GLU A 117 11.03 16.48 -3.31
C GLU A 117 9.70 17.05 -2.78
N VAL A 118 8.66 16.21 -2.63
CA VAL A 118 7.31 16.63 -2.22
C VAL A 118 6.95 16.08 -0.84
N ALA A 119 7.20 14.80 -0.60
CA ALA A 119 6.78 14.10 0.60
C ALA A 119 7.67 14.43 1.79
N LEU A 120 7.03 14.64 2.95
CA LEU A 120 7.71 14.86 4.22
C LEU A 120 8.56 13.65 4.65
N TYR A 121 8.02 12.44 4.49
CA TYR A 121 8.69 11.18 4.80
C TYR A 121 8.45 10.18 3.66
N PRO A 122 9.18 10.30 2.53
CA PRO A 122 8.90 9.51 1.32
C PRO A 122 9.04 8.00 1.55
N TYR A 123 9.91 7.59 2.46
CA TYR A 123 10.09 6.17 2.83
C TYR A 123 8.94 5.59 3.66
N GLU A 124 8.21 6.44 4.39
CA GLU A 124 7.09 6.08 5.27
C GLU A 124 5.73 6.43 4.69
N LEU A 125 5.70 6.74 3.38
CA LEU A 125 4.51 7.08 2.62
C LEU A 125 3.76 8.32 3.12
N VAL A 126 4.42 9.22 3.86
CA VAL A 126 3.81 10.43 4.44
C VAL A 126 4.14 11.64 3.57
N THR A 127 3.10 12.27 3.02
CA THR A 127 3.23 13.45 2.19
C THR A 127 3.37 14.72 3.05
N TYR A 128 2.52 14.90 4.07
CA TYR A 128 2.56 16.10 4.92
C TYR A 128 1.92 15.85 6.29
N GLY A 129 1.97 16.85 7.17
CA GLY A 129 1.24 16.84 8.44
C GLY A 129 1.68 15.75 9.41
N GLU A 130 2.94 15.29 9.31
CA GLU A 130 3.57 14.25 10.14
C GLU A 130 2.97 12.83 10.01
N THR A 131 1.66 12.71 9.78
CA THR A 131 0.90 11.45 9.67
C THR A 131 0.05 11.35 8.40
N GLY A 132 -0.02 12.39 7.58
CA GLY A 132 -0.80 12.41 6.33
C GLY A 132 -0.18 11.49 5.28
N SER A 133 -0.56 10.21 5.31
CA SER A 133 -0.01 9.16 4.46
C SER A 133 -0.87 8.83 3.25
N VAL A 134 -0.22 8.45 2.13
CA VAL A 134 -0.88 8.00 0.90
C VAL A 134 -1.54 6.64 1.07
N CYS A 135 -0.81 5.69 1.68
CA CYS A 135 -1.34 4.40 2.12
C CYS A 135 -0.56 3.93 3.36
N HIS A 136 -1.03 2.88 4.03
CA HIS A 136 -0.44 2.44 5.31
C HIS A 136 0.93 1.77 5.16
N ASN A 137 1.17 1.09 4.03
CA ASN A 137 2.41 0.35 3.80
C ASN A 137 2.67 0.13 2.30
N TRP A 138 3.89 -0.30 1.97
CA TRP A 138 4.33 -0.51 0.60
C TRP A 138 3.66 -1.69 -0.12
N LEU A 139 3.07 -2.64 0.64
CA LEU A 139 2.26 -3.72 0.07
C LEU A 139 1.00 -3.17 -0.59
N GLN A 140 0.32 -2.25 0.11
CA GLN A 140 -0.85 -1.55 -0.41
C GLN A 140 -0.51 -0.71 -1.64
N TYR A 141 0.59 0.06 -1.61
CA TYR A 141 1.06 0.80 -2.77
C TYR A 141 1.24 -0.11 -4.00
N ARG A 142 1.94 -1.24 -3.85
CA ARG A 142 2.15 -2.18 -4.97
C ARG A 142 0.85 -2.79 -5.48
N LEU A 143 -0.09 -3.12 -4.59
CA LEU A 143 -1.38 -3.66 -4.99
C LEU A 143 -2.24 -2.60 -5.70
N ILE A 144 -2.33 -1.38 -5.18
CA ILE A 144 -3.03 -0.27 -5.84
C ILE A 144 -2.46 -0.08 -7.25
N LYS A 145 -1.13 -0.03 -7.40
CA LYS A 145 -0.49 0.05 -8.71
C LYS A 145 -0.93 -1.08 -9.64
N LYS A 146 -0.91 -2.33 -9.18
CA LYS A 146 -1.40 -3.49 -9.98
C LYS A 146 -2.87 -3.33 -10.39
N TYR A 147 -3.73 -2.86 -9.49
CA TYR A 147 -5.13 -2.60 -9.82
C TYR A 147 -5.28 -1.50 -10.87
N LEU A 148 -4.56 -0.38 -10.73
CA LEU A 148 -4.58 0.72 -11.70
C LEU A 148 -4.02 0.32 -13.08
N GLU A 149 -3.04 -0.59 -13.13
CA GLU A 149 -2.46 -1.09 -14.37
C GLU A 149 -3.47 -1.95 -15.18
N VAL A 150 -4.33 -2.71 -14.51
CA VAL A 150 -5.25 -3.65 -15.19
C VAL A 150 -6.69 -3.15 -15.29
N MET A 151 -7.08 -2.16 -14.50
CA MET A 151 -8.45 -1.64 -14.51
C MET A 151 -8.85 -1.08 -15.87
N THR A 152 -10.12 -1.26 -16.23
CA THR A 152 -10.69 -0.64 -17.42
C THR A 152 -11.55 0.58 -17.07
N ASP A 153 -12.01 1.29 -18.09
CA ASP A 153 -13.04 2.33 -18.00
C ASP A 153 -14.43 1.79 -17.61
N HIS A 154 -14.61 0.47 -17.48
CA HIS A 154 -15.85 -0.15 -17.01
C HIS A 154 -15.75 -0.63 -15.55
N GLN A 155 -14.76 -0.14 -14.80
CA GLN A 155 -14.50 -0.53 -13.42
C GLN A 155 -14.21 0.66 -12.51
N THR A 156 -14.49 0.49 -11.23
CA THR A 156 -14.12 1.41 -10.14
C THR A 156 -13.27 0.67 -9.13
N LEU A 157 -12.10 1.21 -8.81
CA LEU A 157 -11.25 0.76 -7.70
C LEU A 157 -11.77 1.36 -6.39
N VAL A 158 -12.08 0.51 -5.42
CA VAL A 158 -12.45 0.97 -4.07
C VAL A 158 -11.24 0.84 -3.15
N VAL A 159 -10.84 1.95 -2.52
CA VAL A 159 -9.72 2.02 -1.57
C VAL A 159 -10.23 2.46 -0.20
N MET A 160 -10.02 1.62 0.82
CA MET A 160 -10.44 1.84 2.19
C MET A 160 -9.23 2.09 3.09
N SER A 161 -8.98 3.35 3.44
CA SER A 161 -7.84 3.80 4.26
C SER A 161 -6.52 3.20 3.79
N GLY A 162 -6.24 3.35 2.49
CA GLY A 162 -5.08 2.77 1.81
C GLY A 162 -5.20 1.30 1.41
N HIS A 163 -6.15 0.51 1.92
CA HIS A 163 -6.36 -0.86 1.47
C HIS A 163 -7.14 -0.89 0.14
N PRO A 164 -6.57 -1.42 -0.96
CA PRO A 164 -7.35 -1.64 -2.17
C PRO A 164 -8.28 -2.84 -1.95
N LEU A 165 -9.58 -2.58 -1.81
CA LEU A 165 -10.60 -3.61 -1.62
C LEU A 165 -10.76 -4.44 -2.90
N GLY A 166 -10.75 -3.78 -4.06
CA GLY A 166 -10.84 -4.43 -5.36
C GLY A 166 -11.43 -3.55 -6.44
N LEU A 167 -11.56 -4.13 -7.63
CA LEU A 167 -12.23 -3.55 -8.79
C LEU A 167 -13.66 -4.07 -8.86
N PHE A 168 -14.60 -3.15 -9.01
CA PHE A 168 -16.02 -3.46 -9.13
C PHE A 168 -16.54 -2.96 -10.49
N PRO A 169 -17.47 -3.68 -11.15
CA PRO A 169 -18.09 -3.22 -12.38
C PRO A 169 -18.75 -1.84 -12.20
N SER A 170 -18.55 -0.97 -13.18
CA SER A 170 -19.09 0.38 -13.21
C SER A 170 -19.34 0.83 -14.65
N LYS A 171 -19.77 2.08 -14.85
CA LYS A 171 -19.99 2.67 -16.17
C LYS A 171 -18.83 3.60 -16.55
N PRO A 172 -18.57 3.88 -17.85
CA PRO A 172 -17.51 4.79 -18.27
C PRO A 172 -17.51 6.18 -17.63
N ASP A 173 -18.68 6.72 -17.28
CA ASP A 173 -18.86 8.02 -16.63
C ASP A 173 -18.74 7.98 -15.09
N ALA A 174 -18.64 6.79 -14.50
CA ALA A 174 -18.45 6.63 -13.07
C ALA A 174 -17.02 7.01 -12.63
N PRO A 175 -16.82 7.40 -11.35
CA PRO A 175 -15.47 7.58 -10.81
C PRO A 175 -14.63 6.31 -10.95
N ARG A 176 -13.39 6.47 -11.42
CA ARG A 176 -12.44 5.36 -11.58
C ARG A 176 -11.89 4.86 -10.24
N VAL A 177 -11.83 5.74 -9.24
CA VAL A 177 -11.39 5.40 -7.88
C VAL A 177 -12.30 6.05 -6.85
N ILE A 178 -12.73 5.28 -5.85
CA ILE A 178 -13.40 5.77 -4.64
C ILE A 178 -12.47 5.55 -3.47
N ILE A 179 -12.13 6.62 -2.74
CA ILE A 179 -11.21 6.58 -1.62
C ILE A 179 -11.92 7.06 -0.36
N THR A 180 -11.82 6.28 0.71
CA THR A 180 -12.16 6.74 2.07
C THR A 180 -10.91 6.67 2.93
N ASN A 181 -10.69 7.63 3.82
CA ASN A 181 -9.56 7.63 4.75
C ASN A 181 -10.07 7.92 6.15
N ALA A 182 -9.70 7.06 7.11
CA ALA A 182 -9.98 7.23 8.53
C ALA A 182 -11.46 7.43 8.90
N LEU A 183 -12.38 6.86 8.12
CA LEU A 183 -13.79 6.81 8.51
C LEU A 183 -13.96 5.86 9.70
N MET A 184 -14.53 6.39 10.77
CA MET A 184 -14.80 5.67 12.01
C MET A 184 -16.29 5.80 12.34
N VAL A 185 -16.84 4.79 13.01
CA VAL A 185 -18.17 4.91 13.63
C VAL A 185 -18.05 5.93 14.78
N GLY A 186 -19.08 6.76 15.02
CA GLY A 186 -19.05 7.69 16.15
C GLY A 186 -18.98 6.95 17.49
N MET A 187 -18.30 7.53 18.49
CA MET A 187 -18.07 6.99 19.86
C MET A 187 -16.80 6.14 20.10
N PHE A 188 -15.85 6.13 19.16
CA PHE A 188 -14.50 5.56 19.38
C PHE A 188 -13.47 6.66 19.65
#